data_AF-Q2GMB6-F1
#
_entry.id   AF-Q2GMB6-F1
#
_cell.length_a   1.000
_cell.length_b   1.000
_cell.length_c   1.000
_cell.angle_alpha   90.00
_cell.angle_beta   90.00
_cell.angle_gamma   90.00
#
_symmetry.space_group_name_H-M   'P 1'
#
loop_
_entity.id
_entity.type
_entity.pdbx_description
1 polymer ?
#
loop_
_entity_poly.entity_id
_entity_poly.type
_entity_poly.pdbx_seq_one_letter_code
_entity_poly.pdbx_strand_id
1 'polypeptide(L)'
;MLDEWRGTAAYLSSNIKPGALQLLLVCDFGQKEVEAAEQAVAPLPSPPRAQRTAMFDFCSSPEYPGCANSPGVQHYKPASPWKEVHVEQAGTSGYQYLCSGCSAWEGLSCPPSHHHGCQYGGCHRQANIQNGLVRYHHPSIGCFCRVRHAAFSSTCKCWAPPTPLFLICRHLCEDARYVFFSANRFVVSDSLASGNPWIAFDVLRTLNFESPEQQGNYWETEEYRQAQPPRAYPAHRFAASQFLREVVPADCLGYLRFLELVFPPYNHECWPHDGHPALQDWIDTLDWVEDKINTPAITLRLTMAGLRGWSPAYPDGREELTQAQGDAVLAGYDRILRPLARLGKHGLTRFYADFAWPWKWTNWVGERLLRDYAANRSWLREQEKSLNERAERLILGDQHDRLRSHEGEPEESPWKIHCEPLY
;
A
#
# COMPACT_ATOMS: atom_id res chain seq x y z
N MET A 1 14.92 -9.95 -34.90
CA MET A 1 13.94 -9.01 -34.32
C MET A 1 13.24 -8.14 -35.38
N LEU A 2 13.90 -7.19 -36.07
CA LEU A 2 13.20 -6.34 -37.05
C LEU A 2 12.58 -7.11 -38.23
N ASP A 3 13.25 -8.16 -38.73
CA ASP A 3 12.70 -9.00 -39.81
C ASP A 3 11.50 -9.84 -39.36
N GLU A 4 11.54 -10.37 -38.14
CA GLU A 4 10.41 -11.09 -37.53
C GLU A 4 9.23 -10.15 -37.28
N TRP A 5 9.50 -8.91 -36.86
CA TRP A 5 8.50 -7.87 -36.71
C TRP A 5 7.86 -7.50 -38.06
N ARG A 6 8.66 -7.35 -39.13
CA ARG A 6 8.13 -7.13 -40.50
C ARG A 6 7.20 -8.27 -40.92
N GLY A 7 7.59 -9.53 -40.67
CA GLY A 7 6.76 -10.70 -40.93
C GLY A 7 5.45 -10.68 -40.12
N THR A 8 5.52 -10.30 -38.85
CA THR A 8 4.36 -10.17 -37.96
C THR A 8 3.42 -9.06 -38.39
N ALA A 9 3.95 -7.88 -38.73
CA ALA A 9 3.17 -6.76 -39.22
C ALA A 9 2.47 -7.10 -40.56
N ALA A 10 3.16 -7.77 -41.47
CA ALA A 10 2.57 -8.26 -42.72
C ALA A 10 1.44 -9.27 -42.45
N TYR A 11 1.64 -10.21 -41.53
CA TYR A 11 0.62 -11.17 -41.13
C TYR A 11 -0.61 -10.50 -40.51
N LEU A 12 -0.42 -9.57 -39.56
CA LEU A 12 -1.50 -8.82 -38.94
C LEU A 12 -2.27 -7.99 -39.97
N SER A 13 -1.55 -7.30 -40.87
CA SER A 13 -2.18 -6.45 -41.88
C SER A 13 -3.02 -7.22 -42.91
N SER A 14 -2.66 -8.48 -43.21
CA SER A 14 -3.39 -9.33 -44.15
C SER A 14 -4.58 -10.06 -43.52
N ASN A 15 -4.58 -10.27 -42.21
CA ASN A 15 -5.60 -11.08 -41.51
C ASN A 15 -6.60 -10.25 -40.70
N ILE A 16 -6.33 -8.96 -40.48
CA ILE A 16 -7.16 -8.09 -39.64
C ILE A 16 -7.80 -7.01 -40.47
N LYS A 17 -9.13 -6.86 -40.35
CA LYS A 17 -9.88 -5.81 -41.03
C LYS A 17 -9.36 -4.42 -40.58
N PRO A 18 -9.12 -3.48 -41.49
CA PRO A 18 -8.73 -2.11 -41.13
C PRO A 18 -9.68 -1.50 -40.10
N GLY A 19 -9.13 -0.94 -39.03
CA GLY A 19 -9.90 -0.34 -37.93
C GLY A 19 -10.41 -1.31 -36.85
N ALA A 20 -10.24 -2.62 -37.02
CA ALA A 20 -10.62 -3.62 -36.01
C ALA A 20 -9.55 -3.81 -34.91
N LEU A 21 -8.34 -3.30 -35.12
CA LEU A 21 -7.23 -3.40 -34.18
C LEU A 21 -6.55 -2.04 -34.01
N GLN A 22 -6.34 -1.65 -32.76
CA GLN A 22 -5.53 -0.51 -32.37
C GLN A 22 -4.22 -1.03 -31.77
N LEU A 23 -3.09 -0.70 -32.39
CA LEU A 23 -1.77 -1.06 -31.91
C LEU A 23 -1.11 0.17 -31.31
N LEU A 24 -0.63 0.04 -30.07
CA LEU A 24 0.23 1.03 -29.42
C LEU A 24 1.63 0.44 -29.35
N LEU A 25 2.58 1.04 -30.07
CA LEU A 25 3.98 0.67 -30.02
C LEU A 25 4.67 1.60 -29.01
N VAL A 26 5.23 1.04 -27.94
CA VAL A 26 6.06 1.76 -26.97
C VAL A 26 7.47 1.25 -27.16
N CYS A 27 8.37 2.14 -27.56
CA CYS A 27 9.77 1.79 -27.75
C CYS A 27 10.64 2.77 -26.98
N ASP A 28 11.66 2.25 -26.33
CA ASP A 28 12.68 3.02 -25.64
C ASP A 28 13.89 3.13 -26.56
N PHE A 29 13.94 4.20 -27.36
CA PHE A 29 15.02 4.44 -28.31
C PHE A 29 15.85 5.63 -27.85
N GLY A 30 17.17 5.47 -27.86
CA GLY A 30 18.08 6.59 -27.69
C GLY A 30 18.02 7.57 -28.86
N GLN A 31 18.51 8.80 -28.69
CA GLN A 31 18.49 9.85 -29.72
C GLN A 31 19.18 9.42 -31.04
N LYS A 32 20.11 8.47 -30.99
CA LYS A 32 20.82 7.91 -32.16
C LYS A 32 20.09 6.76 -32.85
N GLU A 33 18.94 6.32 -32.31
CA GLU A 33 18.21 5.12 -32.74
C GLU A 33 16.86 5.44 -33.40
N VAL A 34 16.66 6.69 -33.81
CA VAL A 34 15.46 7.14 -34.54
C VAL A 34 15.19 6.27 -35.77
N GLU A 35 16.25 5.87 -36.49
CA GLU A 35 16.13 4.97 -37.64
C GLU A 35 15.55 3.60 -37.26
N ALA A 36 15.87 3.07 -36.07
CA ALA A 36 15.31 1.81 -35.58
C ALA A 36 13.81 1.97 -35.25
N ALA A 37 13.41 3.12 -34.71
CA ALA A 37 12.01 3.47 -34.49
C ALA A 37 11.22 3.55 -35.79
N GLU A 38 11.78 4.23 -36.78
CA GLU A 38 11.19 4.35 -38.11
C GLU A 38 11.06 2.98 -38.78
N GLN A 39 12.08 2.12 -38.66
CA GLN A 39 12.04 0.75 -39.17
C GLN A 39 11.03 -0.14 -38.43
N ALA A 40 10.74 0.12 -37.16
CA ALA A 40 9.69 -0.57 -36.41
C ALA A 40 8.28 -0.07 -36.80
N VAL A 41 8.11 1.19 -37.17
CA VAL A 41 6.78 1.72 -37.54
C VAL A 41 6.47 1.50 -39.04
N ALA A 42 7.48 1.54 -39.91
CA ALA A 42 7.34 1.44 -41.36
C ALA A 42 6.51 0.25 -41.89
N PRO A 43 6.54 -0.96 -41.28
CA PRO A 43 5.79 -2.12 -41.76
C PRO A 43 4.28 -2.03 -41.48
N LEU A 44 3.83 -1.07 -40.66
CA LEU A 44 2.41 -0.88 -40.36
C LEU A 44 1.79 -0.01 -41.46
N PRO A 45 0.82 -0.53 -42.25
CA PRO A 45 0.21 0.25 -43.32
C PRO A 45 -0.52 1.45 -42.74
N SER A 46 -0.37 2.63 -43.36
CA SER A 46 -1.07 3.86 -43.00
C SER A 46 -2.59 3.62 -42.94
N PRO A 47 -3.24 3.59 -41.75
CA PRO A 47 -4.68 3.41 -41.71
C PRO A 47 -5.36 4.79 -41.81
N PRO A 48 -6.58 4.88 -42.38
CA PRO A 48 -7.32 6.14 -42.52
C PRO A 48 -7.73 6.80 -41.18
N ARG A 49 -7.40 6.19 -40.03
CA ARG A 49 -7.58 6.73 -38.67
C ARG A 49 -6.46 6.35 -37.68
N ALA A 50 -5.19 6.23 -38.10
CA ALA A 50 -4.10 6.23 -37.10
C ALA A 50 -3.85 7.65 -36.63
N GLN A 51 -4.10 7.93 -35.35
CA GLN A 51 -3.30 8.95 -34.69
C GLN A 51 -1.90 8.38 -34.51
N ARG A 52 -0.95 8.91 -35.29
CA ARG A 52 0.47 8.73 -34.99
C ARG A 52 0.78 9.52 -33.73
N THR A 53 0.84 8.84 -32.60
CA THR A 53 1.40 9.42 -31.37
C THR A 53 2.64 8.62 -31.02
N ALA A 54 3.74 8.95 -31.71
CA ALA A 54 5.06 8.58 -31.22
C ALA A 54 5.42 9.61 -30.14
N MET A 55 5.38 9.20 -28.88
CA MET A 55 5.80 10.06 -27.77
C MET A 55 7.30 9.85 -27.59
N PHE A 56 8.09 10.76 -28.15
CA PHE A 56 9.53 10.79 -27.94
C PHE A 56 9.78 11.49 -26.61
N ASP A 57 10.16 10.74 -25.58
CA ASP A 57 10.59 11.32 -24.31
C ASP A 57 12.11 11.47 -24.36
N PHE A 58 12.58 12.72 -24.44
CA PHE A 58 14.00 13.01 -24.60
C PHE A 58 14.68 13.05 -23.24
N CYS A 59 15.34 11.95 -22.86
CA CYS A 59 16.35 11.98 -21.80
C CYS A 59 17.66 12.55 -22.36
N SER A 60 17.95 13.81 -22.05
CA SER A 60 19.23 14.45 -22.34
C SER A 60 20.37 13.76 -21.57
N SER A 61 21.24 13.01 -22.26
CA SER A 61 22.50 12.50 -21.70
C SER A 61 23.67 13.44 -22.04
N PRO A 62 24.59 13.76 -21.11
CA PRO A 62 25.68 14.71 -21.35
C PRO A 62 26.93 13.99 -21.88
N GLU A 63 27.12 14.00 -23.20
CA GLU A 63 28.42 13.70 -23.81
C GLU A 63 28.86 14.88 -24.70
N TYR A 64 29.28 15.96 -24.04
CA TYR A 64 30.20 16.95 -24.59
C TYR A 64 31.23 17.33 -23.52
N PRO A 65 32.54 17.22 -23.80
CA PRO A 65 33.59 17.66 -22.89
C PRO A 65 33.69 19.19 -22.95
N GLY A 66 32.87 19.89 -22.16
CA GLY A 66 32.86 21.35 -22.15
C GLY A 66 32.15 22.04 -20.99
N CYS A 67 31.41 21.33 -20.13
CA CYS A 67 30.74 21.92 -18.97
C CYS A 67 31.18 21.26 -17.67
N ALA A 68 32.43 21.50 -17.27
CA ALA A 68 32.82 21.36 -15.88
C ALA A 68 32.23 22.55 -15.11
N ASN A 69 31.08 22.35 -14.46
CA ASN A 69 30.55 23.07 -13.28
C ASN A 69 29.01 23.08 -13.29
N SER A 70 28.38 21.93 -13.08
CA SER A 70 26.97 21.88 -12.66
C SER A 70 26.80 20.79 -11.61
N PRO A 71 26.36 21.12 -10.38
CA PRO A 71 26.13 20.14 -9.33
C PRO A 71 24.77 19.47 -9.55
N GLY A 72 24.75 18.14 -9.58
CA GLY A 72 23.55 17.32 -9.41
C GLY A 72 23.02 16.67 -10.69
N VAL A 73 23.59 15.52 -11.04
CA VAL A 73 22.92 14.54 -11.90
C VAL A 73 22.69 13.28 -11.06
N GLN A 74 21.44 13.04 -10.65
CA GLN A 74 21.05 11.79 -10.01
C GLN A 74 20.82 10.71 -11.07
N HIS A 75 21.48 9.56 -10.90
CA HIS A 75 21.27 8.38 -11.72
C HIS A 75 19.84 7.85 -11.54
N TYR A 76 19.07 7.78 -12.63
CA TYR A 76 17.76 7.12 -12.65
C TYR A 76 17.95 5.60 -12.57
N LYS A 77 17.50 4.97 -11.48
CA LYS A 77 17.39 3.51 -11.39
C LYS A 77 16.05 3.09 -12.02
N PRO A 78 16.01 2.08 -12.91
CA PRO A 78 14.78 1.47 -13.40
C PRO A 78 14.20 0.54 -12.32
N ALA A 79 13.94 1.09 -11.14
CA ALA A 79 12.94 0.55 -10.25
C ALA A 79 11.64 1.27 -10.59
N SER A 80 10.49 0.64 -10.37
CA SER A 80 9.25 1.41 -10.32
C SER A 80 9.47 2.63 -9.42
N PRO A 81 8.92 3.83 -9.72
CA PRO A 81 9.12 5.01 -8.88
C PRO A 81 8.66 4.80 -7.43
N TRP A 82 7.98 3.68 -7.17
CA TRP A 82 7.55 3.19 -5.88
C TRP A 82 8.54 2.17 -5.35
N LYS A 83 9.10 2.45 -4.16
CA LYS A 83 9.68 1.41 -3.30
C LYS A 83 8.60 0.68 -2.49
N GLU A 84 7.37 1.20 -2.45
CA GLU A 84 6.34 0.82 -1.50
C GLU A 84 4.99 0.64 -2.20
N VAL A 85 4.28 -0.44 -1.85
CA VAL A 85 2.96 -0.78 -2.38
C VAL A 85 2.03 -1.03 -1.20
N HIS A 86 1.04 -0.17 -1.03
CA HIS A 86 0.02 -0.30 0.01
C HIS A 86 -1.22 -0.99 -0.54
N VAL A 87 -1.67 -2.03 0.15
CA VAL A 87 -2.84 -2.83 -0.21
C VAL A 87 -3.80 -2.82 0.96
N GLU A 88 -5.05 -2.45 0.71
CA GLU A 88 -6.10 -2.46 1.72
C GLU A 88 -7.34 -3.19 1.21
N GLN A 89 -8.02 -3.90 2.12
CA GLN A 89 -9.25 -4.61 1.82
C GLN A 89 -10.39 -3.62 1.51
N ALA A 90 -11.02 -3.73 0.34
CA ALA A 90 -12.17 -2.95 -0.07
C ALA A 90 -13.45 -3.79 -0.01
N GLY A 91 -14.04 -3.85 1.19
CA GLY A 91 -15.25 -4.64 1.45
C GLY A 91 -15.01 -6.15 1.41
N THR A 92 -16.06 -6.91 1.13
CA THR A 92 -16.02 -8.39 1.19
C THR A 92 -15.40 -9.06 -0.04
N SER A 93 -15.14 -8.31 -1.13
CA SER A 93 -14.79 -8.92 -2.42
C SER A 93 -13.76 -8.15 -3.26
N GLY A 94 -13.02 -7.19 -2.70
CA GLY A 94 -12.09 -6.39 -3.49
C GLY A 94 -10.95 -5.78 -2.69
N TYR A 95 -10.00 -5.19 -3.41
CA TYR A 95 -8.87 -4.44 -2.85
C TYR A 95 -8.80 -3.05 -3.46
N GLN A 96 -8.29 -2.11 -2.68
CA GLN A 96 -7.89 -0.80 -3.17
C GLN A 96 -6.42 -0.56 -2.81
N TYR A 97 -5.71 0.06 -3.76
CA TYR A 97 -4.38 0.58 -3.50
C TYR A 97 -4.55 1.96 -2.90
N LEU A 98 -4.19 2.09 -1.62
CA LEU A 98 -4.12 3.38 -0.98
C LEU A 98 -2.84 4.07 -1.39
N CYS A 99 -2.96 5.35 -1.73
CA CYS A 99 -1.84 6.25 -1.64
C CYS A 99 -2.23 7.28 -0.59
N SER A 100 -1.54 7.28 0.55
CA SER A 100 -1.71 8.34 1.56
C SER A 100 -1.45 9.67 0.86
N GLY A 101 -2.48 10.51 0.72
CA GLY A 101 -2.29 11.86 0.20
C GLY A 101 -1.45 12.68 1.18
N CYS A 102 -0.74 13.70 0.69
CA CYS A 102 -0.13 14.71 1.55
C CYS A 102 -1.34 15.42 2.13
N SER A 103 -1.64 15.18 3.40
CA SER A 103 -2.58 16.02 4.12
C SER A 103 -2.00 17.42 4.04
N ALA A 104 -2.68 18.35 3.34
CA ALA A 104 -2.33 19.77 3.27
C ALA A 104 -2.50 20.49 4.62
N TRP A 105 -2.41 19.73 5.72
CA TRP A 105 -2.46 20.21 7.08
C TRP A 105 -1.18 21.02 7.30
N GLU A 106 -1.36 22.31 7.58
CA GLU A 106 -0.33 23.27 8.03
C GLU A 106 0.56 23.94 6.98
N GLY A 107 0.28 23.85 5.67
CA GLY A 107 1.09 24.55 4.66
C GLY A 107 2.56 24.09 4.61
N LEU A 108 2.88 23.00 5.30
CA LEU A 108 4.16 22.32 5.23
C LEU A 108 4.20 21.54 3.92
N SER A 109 5.07 21.99 3.01
CA SER A 109 5.40 21.26 1.80
C SER A 109 5.96 19.89 2.17
N CYS A 110 5.23 18.82 1.85
CA CYS A 110 5.74 17.47 2.03
C CYS A 110 7.06 17.29 1.26
N PRO A 111 8.02 16.50 1.78
CA PRO A 111 9.30 16.28 1.10
C PRO A 111 9.07 15.82 -0.36
N PRO A 112 9.86 16.27 -1.34
CA PRO A 112 9.62 15.97 -2.76
C PRO A 112 9.40 14.48 -3.07
N SER A 113 10.12 13.59 -2.39
CA SER A 113 9.97 12.13 -2.51
C SER A 113 8.57 11.62 -2.11
N HIS A 114 7.93 12.24 -1.11
CA HIS A 114 6.59 11.90 -0.64
C HIS A 114 5.51 12.65 -1.43
N HIS A 115 5.82 13.87 -1.89
CA HIS A 115 4.93 14.65 -2.75
C HIS A 115 4.62 13.91 -4.06
N HIS A 116 5.59 13.16 -4.58
CA HIS A 116 5.32 12.26 -5.69
C HIS A 116 4.23 11.26 -5.33
N GLY A 117 4.21 10.56 -4.20
CA GLY A 117 3.05 9.75 -3.75
C GLY A 117 1.69 10.46 -3.79
N CYS A 118 1.68 11.72 -3.42
CA CYS A 118 0.46 12.39 -3.04
C CYS A 118 -0.33 12.98 -4.20
N GLN A 119 0.34 13.26 -5.32
CA GLN A 119 -0.32 13.57 -6.59
C GLN A 119 -1.15 12.40 -7.14
N TYR A 120 -1.07 11.18 -6.58
CA TYR A 120 -1.81 10.00 -7.03
C TYR A 120 -3.13 9.76 -6.28
N GLY A 121 -3.42 10.52 -5.21
CA GLY A 121 -4.69 10.49 -4.49
C GLY A 121 -5.84 11.17 -5.27
N GLY A 122 -7.01 10.52 -5.36
CA GLY A 122 -8.23 11.19 -5.80
C GLY A 122 -8.37 11.42 -7.32
N CYS A 123 -7.81 10.57 -8.19
CA CYS A 123 -8.04 10.68 -9.64
C CYS A 123 -9.53 10.71 -10.03
N HIS A 124 -10.39 9.96 -9.33
CA HIS A 124 -11.84 10.05 -9.50
C HIS A 124 -12.45 11.37 -9.00
N ARG A 125 -11.75 12.12 -8.12
CA ARG A 125 -12.20 13.39 -7.53
C ARG A 125 -11.80 14.62 -8.36
N GLN A 126 -10.76 14.56 -9.19
CA GLN A 126 -10.32 15.72 -9.98
C GLN A 126 -11.36 16.19 -11.00
N ALA A 127 -12.33 15.36 -11.37
CA ALA A 127 -13.47 15.78 -12.20
C ALA A 127 -14.42 16.76 -11.47
N ASN A 128 -14.32 16.94 -10.15
CA ASN A 128 -15.29 17.70 -9.35
C ASN A 128 -14.87 19.13 -8.98
N ILE A 129 -13.61 19.55 -9.15
CA ILE A 129 -13.11 20.77 -8.46
C ILE A 129 -13.06 22.01 -9.36
N GLN A 130 -13.32 21.92 -10.66
CA GLN A 130 -12.94 23.04 -11.54
C GLN A 130 -13.86 24.27 -11.58
N ASN A 131 -15.05 24.34 -10.95
CA ASN A 131 -15.92 25.53 -11.13
C ASN A 131 -16.77 26.03 -9.94
N GLY A 132 -16.50 25.63 -8.69
CA GLY A 132 -17.08 26.30 -7.50
C GLY A 132 -18.61 26.31 -7.39
N LEU A 133 -19.31 25.54 -8.21
CA LEU A 133 -20.76 25.37 -8.16
C LEU A 133 -21.05 23.88 -8.23
N VAL A 134 -21.51 23.31 -7.11
CA VAL A 134 -21.97 21.92 -7.01
C VAL A 134 -23.26 21.79 -7.82
N ARG A 135 -23.13 21.63 -9.14
CA ARG A 135 -24.21 21.10 -9.98
C ARG A 135 -23.92 19.63 -10.22
N TYR A 136 -24.88 18.79 -9.84
CA TYR A 136 -24.99 17.40 -10.26
C TYR A 136 -25.05 17.35 -11.79
N HIS A 137 -23.90 17.36 -12.46
CA HIS A 137 -23.81 17.16 -13.89
C HIS A 137 -23.28 15.77 -14.19
N HIS A 138 -23.96 15.18 -15.17
CA HIS A 138 -23.78 13.89 -15.84
C HIS A 138 -22.36 13.31 -15.83
N PRO A 139 -22.23 11.97 -15.88
CA PRO A 139 -20.95 11.27 -15.94
C PRO A 139 -20.10 11.88 -17.06
N SER A 140 -19.00 12.52 -16.66
CA SER A 140 -17.99 12.94 -17.62
C SER A 140 -17.51 11.71 -18.37
N ILE A 141 -17.25 11.90 -19.66
CA ILE A 141 -16.82 10.86 -20.59
C ILE A 141 -15.54 10.20 -20.03
N GLY A 142 -15.70 9.03 -19.42
CA GLY A 142 -14.65 8.08 -19.06
C GLY A 142 -13.58 8.58 -18.09
N CYS A 143 -13.63 8.14 -16.83
CA CYS A 143 -12.41 8.05 -16.04
C CYS A 143 -11.51 6.97 -16.66
N PHE A 144 -10.41 7.35 -17.32
CA PHE A 144 -9.44 6.45 -17.95
C PHE A 144 -8.50 5.78 -16.93
N CYS A 145 -9.03 5.40 -15.76
CA CYS A 145 -8.25 4.64 -14.81
C CYS A 145 -8.12 3.19 -15.24
N ARG A 146 -6.89 2.68 -15.16
CA ARG A 146 -6.47 1.34 -15.62
C ARG A 146 -7.36 0.19 -15.14
N VAL A 147 -8.17 0.40 -14.11
CA VAL A 147 -9.16 -0.57 -13.64
C VAL A 147 -10.20 -0.87 -14.74
N ARG A 148 -10.50 0.05 -15.68
CA ARG A 148 -11.49 -0.15 -16.75
C ARG A 148 -11.26 0.63 -18.06
N HIS A 149 -10.09 0.55 -18.71
CA HIS A 149 -9.87 0.69 -20.19
C HIS A 149 -8.52 1.33 -20.53
N ALA A 150 -7.99 0.95 -21.70
CA ALA A 150 -6.68 1.30 -22.22
C ALA A 150 -6.67 2.67 -22.93
N ALA A 151 -6.23 3.71 -22.23
CA ALA A 151 -5.53 4.85 -22.81
C ALA A 151 -4.70 5.52 -21.71
N PHE A 152 -3.43 5.79 -21.98
CA PHE A 152 -2.55 6.56 -21.08
C PHE A 152 -3.17 7.95 -20.86
N SER A 153 -3.26 8.38 -19.60
CA SER A 153 -3.80 9.67 -19.20
C SER A 153 -2.81 10.33 -18.24
N SER A 154 -2.42 11.58 -18.51
CA SER A 154 -1.57 12.38 -17.62
C SER A 154 -2.27 12.79 -16.31
N THR A 155 -3.59 12.61 -16.25
CA THR A 155 -4.44 12.92 -15.09
C THR A 155 -4.85 11.67 -14.30
N CYS A 156 -4.65 10.47 -14.85
CA CYS A 156 -5.00 9.23 -14.15
C CYS A 156 -3.83 8.54 -13.47
N LYS A 157 -4.02 8.26 -12.18
CA LYS A 157 -2.94 7.92 -11.25
C LYS A 157 -3.26 6.74 -10.32
N CYS A 158 -4.29 5.95 -10.64
CA CYS A 158 -4.57 4.69 -9.94
C CYS A 158 -3.41 3.71 -10.11
N TRP A 159 -2.89 3.19 -9.00
CA TRP A 159 -1.87 2.15 -9.04
C TRP A 159 -2.48 0.82 -9.48
N ALA A 160 -1.78 0.14 -10.37
CA ALA A 160 -2.01 -1.24 -10.73
C ALA A 160 -0.62 -1.87 -10.89
N PRO A 161 -0.49 -3.21 -10.76
CA PRO A 161 0.75 -3.86 -11.16
C PRO A 161 1.14 -3.40 -12.58
N PRO A 162 2.42 -3.48 -12.96
CA PRO A 162 2.89 -3.08 -14.29
C PRO A 162 2.43 -4.11 -15.35
N THR A 163 1.12 -4.38 -15.42
CA THR A 163 0.48 -5.36 -16.30
C THR A 163 0.95 -5.25 -17.74
N PRO A 164 1.16 -4.06 -18.34
CA PRO A 164 1.73 -4.01 -19.68
C PRO A 164 3.10 -4.67 -19.80
N LEU A 165 4.00 -4.51 -18.81
CA LEU A 165 5.29 -5.20 -18.80
C LEU A 165 5.11 -6.72 -18.66
N PHE A 166 4.08 -7.15 -17.92
CA PHE A 166 3.74 -8.57 -17.79
C PHE A 166 3.14 -9.19 -19.07
N LEU A 167 2.78 -8.38 -20.06
CA LEU A 167 2.09 -8.82 -21.27
C LEU A 167 2.94 -8.72 -22.56
N ILE A 168 4.17 -8.20 -22.50
CA ILE A 168 5.00 -8.02 -23.71
C ILE A 168 5.52 -9.37 -24.24
N CYS A 169 6.31 -10.07 -23.43
CA CYS A 169 6.82 -11.40 -23.74
C CYS A 169 7.06 -12.17 -22.44
N ARG A 170 7.21 -13.49 -22.53
CA ARG A 170 7.40 -14.36 -21.36
C ARG A 170 8.61 -13.95 -20.52
N HIS A 171 9.75 -13.71 -21.16
CA HIS A 171 10.99 -13.36 -20.46
C HIS A 171 10.88 -12.02 -19.73
N LEU A 172 10.36 -10.99 -20.40
CA LEU A 172 10.16 -9.69 -19.76
C LEU A 172 9.10 -9.76 -18.64
N CYS A 173 8.08 -10.60 -18.78
CA CYS A 173 7.11 -10.84 -17.71
C CYS A 173 7.77 -11.46 -16.47
N GLU A 174 8.63 -12.47 -16.66
CA GLU A 174 9.39 -13.11 -15.60
C GLU A 174 10.34 -12.11 -14.91
N ASP A 175 11.09 -11.32 -15.68
CA ASP A 175 11.99 -10.28 -15.16
C ASP A 175 11.23 -9.18 -14.41
N ALA A 176 10.12 -8.70 -15.00
CA ALA A 176 9.30 -7.67 -14.39
C ALA A 176 8.65 -8.17 -13.09
N ARG A 177 8.18 -9.42 -13.04
CA ARG A 177 7.66 -10.03 -11.81
C ARG A 177 8.75 -10.14 -10.75
N TYR A 178 9.94 -10.63 -11.13
CA TYR A 178 11.07 -10.73 -10.21
C TYR A 178 11.42 -9.37 -9.62
N VAL A 179 11.68 -8.35 -10.44
CA VAL A 179 12.02 -7.00 -9.98
C VAL A 179 10.87 -6.42 -9.14
N PHE A 180 9.63 -6.56 -9.59
CA PHE A 180 8.48 -6.03 -8.89
C PHE A 180 8.34 -6.61 -7.48
N PHE A 181 8.33 -7.93 -7.32
CA PHE A 181 8.13 -8.53 -6.00
C PHE A 181 9.38 -8.49 -5.11
N SER A 182 10.58 -8.42 -5.69
CA SER A 182 11.83 -8.41 -4.91
C SER A 182 12.34 -7.03 -4.52
N ALA A 183 12.01 -5.97 -5.28
CA ALA A 183 12.49 -4.62 -5.02
C ALA A 183 11.48 -3.73 -4.28
N ASN A 184 10.25 -4.21 -4.07
CA ASN A 184 9.19 -3.45 -3.41
C ASN A 184 8.92 -3.96 -1.99
N ARG A 185 8.55 -3.03 -1.12
CA ARG A 185 7.94 -3.25 0.18
C ARG A 185 6.43 -3.30 0.03
N PHE A 186 5.82 -4.40 0.45
CA PHE A 186 4.36 -4.55 0.44
C PHE A 186 3.82 -4.30 1.84
N VAL A 187 2.91 -3.32 1.98
CA VAL A 187 2.21 -3.01 3.22
C VAL A 187 0.75 -3.41 3.04
N VAL A 188 0.32 -4.46 3.74
CA VAL A 188 -1.05 -4.99 3.67
C VAL A 188 -1.78 -4.59 4.93
N SER A 189 -2.79 -3.73 4.79
CA SER A 189 -3.62 -3.27 5.90
C SER A 189 -4.93 -4.06 5.96
N ASP A 190 -5.25 -4.55 7.14
CA ASP A 190 -6.49 -5.25 7.47
C ASP A 190 -7.67 -4.31 7.74
N SER A 191 -7.46 -3.01 7.49
CA SER A 191 -8.52 -2.01 7.53
C SER A 191 -9.54 -2.28 6.41
N LEU A 192 -10.82 -2.34 6.77
CA LEU A 192 -11.89 -2.41 5.78
C LEU A 192 -12.08 -1.02 5.14
N ALA A 193 -11.59 -0.77 3.94
CA ALA A 193 -11.76 0.52 3.26
C ALA A 193 -13.23 0.95 3.10
N SER A 194 -14.18 0.00 3.11
CA SER A 194 -15.61 0.27 2.98
C SER A 194 -16.40 0.29 4.31
N GLY A 195 -15.76 -0.03 5.43
CA GLY A 195 -16.42 -0.13 6.74
C GLY A 195 -15.57 0.39 7.89
N ASN A 196 -14.35 0.85 7.60
CA ASN A 196 -13.53 1.57 8.53
C ASN A 196 -14.02 3.03 8.52
N PRO A 197 -14.69 3.50 9.58
CA PRO A 197 -15.10 4.89 9.68
C PRO A 197 -13.92 5.84 9.46
N TRP A 198 -12.65 5.44 9.64
CA TRP A 198 -11.46 6.28 9.38
C TRP A 198 -11.28 6.69 7.91
N ILE A 199 -11.51 5.80 6.94
CA ILE A 199 -11.43 6.17 5.52
C ILE A 199 -12.66 6.95 5.10
N ALA A 200 -13.83 6.58 5.64
CA ALA A 200 -15.02 7.42 5.56
C ALA A 200 -14.74 8.81 6.18
N PHE A 201 -13.94 8.91 7.24
CA PHE A 201 -13.59 10.16 7.92
C PHE A 201 -12.72 11.06 7.05
N ASP A 202 -11.67 10.54 6.43
CA ASP A 202 -10.82 11.38 5.59
C ASP A 202 -11.52 11.73 4.26
N VAL A 203 -12.41 10.85 3.77
CA VAL A 203 -13.30 11.12 2.64
C VAL A 203 -14.36 12.18 3.00
N LEU A 204 -15.07 12.06 4.13
CA LEU A 204 -16.14 12.97 4.55
C LEU A 204 -15.61 14.32 5.07
N ARG A 205 -14.49 14.32 5.80
CA ARG A 205 -13.81 15.54 6.26
C ARG A 205 -13.31 16.41 5.10
N THR A 206 -12.93 15.78 3.99
CA THR A 206 -12.48 16.51 2.80
C THR A 206 -13.64 16.90 1.87
N LEU A 207 -14.81 16.27 1.99
CA LEU A 207 -15.91 16.46 1.05
C LEU A 207 -16.95 17.50 1.47
N ASN A 208 -17.08 17.87 2.75
CA ASN A 208 -18.27 18.62 3.21
C ASN A 208 -18.04 19.81 4.15
N PHE A 209 -16.82 20.23 4.45
CA PHE A 209 -16.61 21.42 5.30
C PHE A 209 -16.24 22.63 4.46
N GLU A 210 -17.27 23.35 3.99
CA GLU A 210 -17.10 24.65 3.33
C GLU A 210 -16.74 25.76 4.36
N SER A 211 -16.90 25.52 5.67
CA SER A 211 -16.40 26.41 6.72
C SER A 211 -15.92 25.66 7.99
N PRO A 212 -14.90 26.19 8.71
CA PRO A 212 -14.45 25.69 10.02
C PRO A 212 -15.55 25.62 11.08
N GLU A 213 -16.62 26.40 10.93
CA GLU A 213 -17.75 26.46 11.86
C GLU A 213 -18.67 25.23 11.74
N GLN A 214 -18.70 24.57 10.58
CA GLN A 214 -19.44 23.31 10.38
C GLN A 214 -18.67 22.08 10.87
N GLN A 215 -17.35 22.19 11.08
CA GLN A 215 -16.56 21.09 11.64
C GLN A 215 -17.01 20.74 13.05
N GLY A 216 -17.43 21.70 13.87
CA GLY A 216 -17.63 21.51 15.31
C GLY A 216 -18.65 20.44 15.75
N ASN A 217 -19.62 20.04 14.90
CA ASN A 217 -20.78 19.25 15.37
C ASN A 217 -21.07 17.96 14.57
N TYR A 218 -20.30 17.61 13.54
CA TYR A 218 -20.67 16.46 12.69
C TYR A 218 -20.46 15.09 13.38
N TRP A 219 -19.46 14.99 14.25
CA TRP A 219 -19.22 13.79 15.09
C TRP A 219 -20.21 13.66 16.25
N GLU A 220 -21.01 14.70 16.53
CA GLU A 220 -22.10 14.64 17.51
C GLU A 220 -23.43 14.19 16.91
N THR A 221 -23.45 13.83 15.63
CA THR A 221 -24.66 13.28 15.04
C THR A 221 -25.07 12.01 15.79
N GLU A 222 -26.36 11.94 16.12
CA GLU A 222 -26.93 10.84 16.90
C GLU A 222 -26.71 9.49 16.21
N GLU A 223 -26.74 9.44 14.88
CA GLU A 223 -26.40 8.23 14.09
C GLU A 223 -24.97 7.73 14.35
N TYR A 224 -24.03 8.65 14.56
CA TYR A 224 -22.63 8.31 14.83
C TYR A 224 -22.45 7.75 16.25
N ARG A 225 -23.04 8.41 17.27
CA ARG A 225 -23.06 7.89 18.65
C ARG A 225 -23.79 6.57 18.78
N GLN A 226 -24.77 6.32 17.91
CA GLN A 226 -25.55 5.08 17.90
C GLN A 226 -24.91 3.96 17.07
N ALA A 227 -23.98 4.26 16.18
CA ALA A 227 -23.24 3.27 15.41
C ALA A 227 -22.29 2.52 16.34
N GLN A 228 -22.81 1.47 16.99
CA GLN A 228 -21.98 0.64 17.85
C GLN A 228 -20.84 0.04 17.02
N PRO A 229 -19.61 0.05 17.57
CA PRO A 229 -18.52 -0.62 16.91
C PRO A 229 -18.88 -2.10 16.72
N PRO A 230 -18.38 -2.74 15.65
CA PRO A 230 -18.62 -4.16 15.46
C PRO A 230 -18.26 -4.91 16.75
N ARG A 231 -19.14 -5.77 17.23
CA ARG A 231 -18.87 -6.62 18.41
C ARG A 231 -18.13 -7.92 18.06
N ALA A 232 -17.68 -8.01 16.80
CA ALA A 232 -17.03 -9.17 16.24
C ALA A 232 -16.15 -8.72 15.07
N TYR A 233 -15.14 -9.53 14.78
CA TYR A 233 -14.31 -9.32 13.59
C TYR A 233 -15.19 -9.41 12.32
N PRO A 234 -15.22 -8.37 11.47
CA PRO A 234 -16.24 -8.25 10.43
C PRO A 234 -15.98 -9.09 9.17
N ALA A 235 -14.74 -9.53 8.94
CA ALA A 235 -14.35 -10.20 7.70
C ALA A 235 -14.14 -11.71 7.90
N HIS A 236 -14.46 -12.51 6.89
CA HIS A 236 -14.21 -13.96 6.94
C HIS A 236 -12.74 -14.34 6.75
N ARG A 237 -11.89 -13.41 6.30
CA ARG A 237 -10.48 -13.61 5.96
C ARG A 237 -9.70 -12.33 6.22
N PHE A 238 -8.45 -12.45 6.68
CA PHE A 238 -7.56 -11.30 6.78
C PHE A 238 -7.15 -10.80 5.39
N ALA A 239 -6.92 -9.49 5.27
CA ALA A 239 -6.36 -8.88 4.07
C ALA A 239 -5.02 -9.53 3.67
N ALA A 240 -4.21 -9.91 4.65
CA ALA A 240 -2.95 -10.65 4.46
C ALA A 240 -3.16 -11.98 3.74
N SER A 241 -4.17 -12.75 4.15
CA SER A 241 -4.46 -14.06 3.56
C SER A 241 -4.82 -13.95 2.08
N GLN A 242 -5.72 -13.03 1.74
CA GLN A 242 -6.13 -12.86 0.34
C GLN A 242 -5.05 -12.16 -0.50
N PHE A 243 -4.20 -11.30 0.08
CA PHE A 243 -3.02 -10.77 -0.63
C PHE A 243 -2.07 -11.91 -1.06
N LEU A 244 -1.71 -12.78 -0.11
CA LEU A 244 -0.79 -13.88 -0.36
C LEU A 244 -1.37 -14.94 -1.32
N ARG A 245 -2.67 -15.22 -1.23
CA ARG A 245 -3.32 -16.28 -2.04
C ARG A 245 -3.81 -15.83 -3.40
N GLU A 246 -4.20 -14.57 -3.56
CA GLU A 246 -4.95 -14.10 -4.74
C GLU A 246 -4.27 -12.95 -5.48
N VAL A 247 -3.50 -12.12 -4.77
CA VAL A 247 -2.84 -10.96 -5.39
C VAL A 247 -1.44 -11.32 -5.88
N VAL A 248 -0.66 -12.04 -5.07
CA VAL A 248 0.68 -12.49 -5.46
C VAL A 248 0.58 -13.83 -6.21
N PRO A 249 1.04 -13.92 -7.46
CA PRO A 249 1.12 -15.21 -8.15
C PRO A 249 1.97 -16.20 -7.35
N ALA A 250 1.54 -17.47 -7.28
CA ALA A 250 2.20 -18.47 -6.44
C ALA A 250 3.70 -18.65 -6.78
N ASP A 251 4.06 -18.57 -8.06
CA ASP A 251 5.43 -18.62 -8.57
C ASP A 251 6.28 -17.39 -8.20
N CYS A 252 5.64 -16.32 -7.72
CA CYS A 252 6.27 -15.06 -7.32
C CYS A 252 6.40 -14.88 -5.81
N LEU A 253 5.80 -15.74 -4.98
CA LEU A 253 5.91 -15.66 -3.52
C LEU A 253 7.36 -15.75 -3.03
N GLY A 254 8.19 -16.55 -3.70
CA GLY A 254 9.63 -16.67 -3.40
C GLY A 254 10.43 -15.39 -3.71
N TYR A 255 9.86 -14.44 -4.45
CA TYR A 255 10.49 -13.16 -4.77
C TYR A 255 10.24 -12.10 -3.72
N LEU A 256 9.23 -12.24 -2.85
CA LEU A 256 8.97 -11.28 -1.79
C LEU A 256 10.20 -11.09 -0.90
N ARG A 257 10.57 -9.82 -0.65
CA ARG A 257 11.69 -9.45 0.22
C ARG A 257 11.26 -8.68 1.44
N PHE A 258 10.15 -7.94 1.37
CA PHE A 258 9.62 -7.21 2.50
C PHE A 258 8.09 -7.22 2.48
N LEU A 259 7.50 -7.75 3.54
CA LEU A 259 6.07 -7.77 3.77
C LEU A 259 5.76 -7.18 5.15
N GLU A 260 4.89 -6.19 5.17
CA GLU A 260 4.36 -5.60 6.40
C GLU A 260 2.86 -5.86 6.47
N LEU A 261 2.41 -6.41 7.59
CA LEU A 261 1.01 -6.67 7.88
C LEU A 261 0.56 -5.68 8.95
N VAL A 262 -0.44 -4.86 8.65
CA VAL A 262 -0.94 -3.82 9.55
C VAL A 262 -2.36 -4.16 9.97
N PHE A 263 -2.54 -4.38 11.26
CA PHE A 263 -3.87 -4.52 11.87
C PHE A 263 -4.26 -3.19 12.52
N PRO A 264 -5.45 -2.65 12.22
CA PRO A 264 -5.94 -1.43 12.86
C PRO A 264 -6.19 -1.65 14.37
N PRO A 265 -6.41 -0.58 15.16
CA PRO A 265 -6.67 -0.67 16.59
C PRO A 265 -8.08 -1.25 16.88
N TYR A 266 -8.30 -2.53 16.59
CA TYR A 266 -9.55 -3.22 16.92
C TYR A 266 -9.85 -3.17 18.42
N ASN A 267 -11.11 -2.94 18.79
CA ASN A 267 -11.52 -3.07 20.19
C ASN A 267 -11.35 -4.53 20.67
N HIS A 268 -11.51 -4.76 21.97
CA HIS A 268 -11.33 -6.09 22.57
C HIS A 268 -12.35 -7.14 22.09
N GLU A 269 -13.50 -6.72 21.53
CA GLU A 269 -14.54 -7.59 20.99
C GLU A 269 -14.35 -7.91 19.50
N CYS A 270 -13.64 -7.04 18.77
CA CYS A 270 -13.40 -7.12 17.34
C CYS A 270 -12.32 -8.13 16.97
N TRP A 271 -11.51 -8.62 17.91
CA TRP A 271 -10.48 -9.61 17.59
C TRP A 271 -11.14 -10.95 17.28
N PRO A 272 -10.77 -11.64 16.20
CA PRO A 272 -11.33 -12.94 15.89
C PRO A 272 -11.00 -13.92 17.02
N HIS A 273 -12.00 -14.70 17.43
CA HIS A 273 -11.86 -15.72 18.47
C HIS A 273 -11.48 -17.08 17.88
N ASP A 274 -11.14 -18.05 18.73
CA ASP A 274 -10.82 -19.40 18.26
C ASP A 274 -12.00 -20.00 17.47
N GLY A 275 -11.70 -20.64 16.34
CA GLY A 275 -12.70 -21.15 15.39
C GLY A 275 -13.31 -20.10 14.46
N HIS A 276 -12.94 -18.81 14.59
CA HIS A 276 -13.38 -17.78 13.64
C HIS A 276 -12.84 -18.07 12.23
N PRO A 277 -13.64 -17.94 11.16
CA PRO A 277 -13.21 -18.26 9.79
C PRO A 277 -11.92 -17.55 9.36
N ALA A 278 -11.74 -16.29 9.75
CA ALA A 278 -10.53 -15.52 9.42
C ALA A 278 -9.25 -16.12 10.00
N LEU A 279 -9.30 -16.64 11.23
CA LEU A 279 -8.15 -17.30 11.85
C LEU A 279 -7.87 -18.67 11.22
N GLN A 280 -8.91 -19.42 10.86
CA GLN A 280 -8.73 -20.68 10.14
C GLN A 280 -8.09 -20.45 8.76
N ASP A 281 -8.62 -19.49 7.99
CA ASP A 281 -8.05 -19.14 6.69
C ASP A 281 -6.62 -18.60 6.81
N TRP A 282 -6.30 -17.91 7.91
CA TRP A 282 -4.93 -17.47 8.18
C TRP A 282 -3.97 -18.63 8.42
N ILE A 283 -4.38 -19.60 9.25
CA ILE A 283 -3.62 -20.83 9.50
C ILE A 283 -3.42 -21.58 8.18
N ASP A 284 -4.49 -21.81 7.43
CA ASP A 284 -4.44 -22.50 6.15
C ASP A 284 -3.54 -21.73 5.16
N THR A 285 -3.57 -20.39 5.18
CA THR A 285 -2.71 -19.57 4.31
C THR A 285 -1.25 -19.76 4.65
N LEU A 286 -0.90 -19.76 5.93
CA LEU A 286 0.47 -19.99 6.36
C LEU A 286 0.96 -21.40 6.04
N ASP A 287 0.11 -22.42 6.20
CA ASP A 287 0.41 -23.79 5.71
C ASP A 287 0.67 -23.79 4.21
N TRP A 288 -0.13 -23.06 3.44
CA TRP A 288 0.01 -23.02 1.99
C TRP A 288 1.22 -22.21 1.50
N VAL A 289 1.63 -21.13 2.18
CA VAL A 289 2.80 -20.32 1.74
C VAL A 289 4.14 -20.87 2.21
N GLU A 290 4.17 -21.75 3.20
CA GLU A 290 5.38 -22.20 3.88
C GLU A 290 6.46 -22.73 2.93
N ASP A 291 6.08 -23.47 1.89
CA ASP A 291 6.98 -24.03 0.88
C ASP A 291 7.21 -23.13 -0.35
N LYS A 292 6.49 -22.00 -0.43
CA LYS A 292 6.50 -21.08 -1.59
C LYS A 292 7.26 -19.79 -1.31
N ILE A 293 7.31 -19.36 -0.05
CA ILE A 293 7.98 -18.14 0.35
C ILE A 293 9.44 -18.42 0.65
N ASN A 294 10.33 -17.50 0.29
CA ASN A 294 11.75 -17.59 0.62
C ASN A 294 11.96 -17.07 2.05
N THR A 295 11.68 -17.92 3.04
CA THR A 295 11.70 -17.56 4.47
C THR A 295 13.00 -16.91 4.93
N PRO A 296 14.22 -17.34 4.53
CA PRO A 296 15.44 -16.64 4.95
C PRO A 296 15.62 -15.27 4.28
N ALA A 297 15.04 -15.08 3.08
CA ALA A 297 15.22 -13.85 2.30
C ALA A 297 14.12 -12.80 2.55
N ILE A 298 13.01 -13.14 3.19
CA ILE A 298 11.94 -12.19 3.50
C ILE A 298 12.14 -11.52 4.86
N THR A 299 11.90 -10.22 4.90
CA THR A 299 11.63 -9.47 6.13
C THR A 299 10.12 -9.39 6.34
N LEU A 300 9.63 -9.86 7.48
CA LEU A 300 8.24 -9.75 7.88
C LEU A 300 8.11 -8.73 9.02
N ARG A 301 7.22 -7.75 8.87
CA ARG A 301 6.84 -6.82 9.95
C ARG A 301 5.36 -7.01 10.26
N LEU A 302 5.02 -7.09 11.55
CA LEU A 302 3.63 -7.15 12.00
C LEU A 302 3.36 -5.94 12.90
N THR A 303 2.43 -5.11 12.47
CA THR A 303 2.07 -3.85 13.14
C THR A 303 0.67 -3.99 13.72
N MET A 304 0.56 -3.92 15.04
CA MET A 304 -0.72 -3.84 15.74
C MET A 304 -0.93 -2.37 16.12
N ALA A 305 -1.51 -1.61 15.20
CA ALA A 305 -1.49 -0.16 15.26
C ALA A 305 -2.17 0.37 16.53
N GLY A 306 -1.51 1.33 17.17
CA GLY A 306 -2.12 2.20 18.18
C GLY A 306 -2.31 3.56 17.57
N LEU A 307 -3.50 3.88 17.09
CA LEU A 307 -3.76 5.22 16.57
C LEU A 307 -3.81 6.21 17.74
N ARG A 308 -3.06 7.31 17.60
CA ARG A 308 -3.09 8.44 18.52
C ARG A 308 -4.11 9.45 18.01
N GLY A 309 -5.25 9.52 18.67
CA GLY A 309 -6.18 10.62 18.50
C GLY A 309 -7.20 10.59 19.62
N TRP A 310 -7.59 11.75 20.10
CA TRP A 310 -8.82 11.95 20.85
C TRP A 310 -9.94 12.18 19.84
N SER A 311 -10.18 11.22 18.96
CA SER A 311 -11.32 11.34 18.06
C SER A 311 -12.53 10.80 18.82
N PRO A 312 -13.62 11.58 18.97
CA PRO A 312 -14.88 11.06 19.48
C PRO A 312 -15.41 9.84 18.68
N ALA A 313 -14.78 9.59 17.53
CA ALA A 313 -15.01 8.50 16.60
C ALA A 313 -14.17 7.24 16.80
N TYR A 314 -13.41 7.14 17.89
CA TYR A 314 -12.85 5.83 18.26
C TYR A 314 -14.00 4.89 18.61
N PRO A 315 -13.92 3.60 18.22
CA PRO A 315 -14.82 2.60 18.75
C PRO A 315 -14.75 2.68 20.27
N ASP A 316 -15.82 3.23 20.86
CA ASP A 316 -15.94 3.66 22.24
C ASP A 316 -15.28 2.68 23.21
N GLY A 317 -14.53 3.21 24.18
CA GLY A 317 -14.21 2.47 25.39
C GLY A 317 -12.76 1.97 25.56
N ARG A 318 -11.78 2.42 24.76
CA ARG A 318 -10.37 2.19 25.14
C ARG A 318 -9.91 3.07 26.31
N GLU A 319 -10.56 4.21 26.50
CA GLU A 319 -10.35 5.09 27.66
C GLU A 319 -10.65 4.39 28.98
N GLU A 320 -11.63 3.49 28.96
CA GLU A 320 -12.11 2.72 30.12
C GLU A 320 -11.77 1.23 30.01
N LEU A 321 -10.76 0.88 29.20
CA LEU A 321 -10.37 -0.51 28.98
C LEU A 321 -9.99 -1.15 30.32
N THR A 322 -10.82 -2.07 30.78
CA THR A 322 -10.52 -2.87 31.97
C THR A 322 -9.31 -3.76 31.73
N GLN A 323 -8.73 -4.28 32.81
CA GLN A 323 -7.63 -5.25 32.68
C GLN A 323 -8.04 -6.47 31.84
N ALA A 324 -9.21 -7.06 32.10
CA ALA A 324 -9.70 -8.22 31.35
C ALA A 324 -9.88 -7.93 29.85
N GLN A 325 -10.35 -6.72 29.50
CA GLN A 325 -10.50 -6.33 28.10
C GLN A 325 -9.16 -6.09 27.41
N GLY A 326 -8.18 -5.49 28.09
CA GLY A 326 -6.83 -5.36 27.56
C GLY A 326 -6.13 -6.71 27.40
N ASP A 327 -6.34 -7.63 28.34
CA ASP A 327 -5.88 -9.03 28.21
C ASP A 327 -6.53 -9.72 27.01
N ALA A 328 -7.80 -9.45 26.71
CA ALA A 328 -8.47 -9.96 25.52
C ALA A 328 -7.86 -9.40 24.21
N VAL A 329 -7.42 -8.14 24.19
CA VAL A 329 -6.66 -7.58 23.05
C VAL A 329 -5.33 -8.30 22.87
N LEU A 330 -4.57 -8.50 23.96
CA LEU A 330 -3.31 -9.25 23.91
C LEU A 330 -3.53 -10.70 23.45
N ALA A 331 -4.61 -11.35 23.88
CA ALA A 331 -4.98 -12.67 23.38
C ALA A 331 -5.30 -12.66 21.88
N GLY A 332 -5.90 -11.58 21.38
CA GLY A 332 -6.06 -11.31 19.94
C GLY A 332 -4.73 -11.30 19.20
N TYR A 333 -3.74 -10.55 19.71
CA TYR A 333 -2.38 -10.52 19.14
C TYR A 333 -1.74 -11.90 19.10
N ASP A 334 -1.82 -12.64 20.21
CA ASP A 334 -1.24 -13.98 20.32
C ASP A 334 -1.89 -14.97 19.33
N ARG A 335 -3.20 -14.87 19.07
CA ARG A 335 -3.89 -15.73 18.08
C ARG A 335 -3.38 -15.52 16.65
N ILE A 336 -3.02 -14.30 16.28
CA ILE A 336 -2.45 -13.98 14.95
C ILE A 336 -0.98 -14.40 14.86
N LEU A 337 -0.23 -14.24 15.95
CA LEU A 337 1.20 -14.55 16.03
C LEU A 337 1.50 -16.04 16.05
N ARG A 338 0.75 -16.84 16.81
CA ARG A 338 1.06 -18.26 17.01
C ARG A 338 1.22 -19.03 15.69
N PRO A 339 0.35 -18.86 14.68
CA PRO A 339 0.54 -19.47 13.37
C PRO A 339 1.85 -19.07 12.69
N LEU A 340 2.29 -17.81 12.81
CA LEU A 340 3.53 -17.31 12.20
C LEU A 340 4.80 -17.95 12.77
N ALA A 341 4.76 -18.49 14.00
CA ALA A 341 5.93 -19.12 14.63
C ALA A 341 6.45 -20.32 13.82
N ARG A 342 5.63 -20.92 12.94
CA ARG A 342 6.09 -21.95 12.02
C ARG A 342 7.11 -21.40 11.02
N LEU A 343 6.92 -20.18 10.49
CA LEU A 343 7.86 -19.59 9.56
C LEU A 343 9.25 -19.40 10.19
N GLY A 344 9.31 -19.10 11.50
CA GLY A 344 10.56 -19.08 12.27
C GLY A 344 11.28 -20.44 12.28
N LYS A 345 10.54 -21.53 12.50
CA LYS A 345 11.08 -22.90 12.41
C LYS A 345 11.57 -23.25 11.01
N HIS A 346 10.97 -22.64 9.99
CA HIS A 346 11.33 -22.78 8.58
C HIS A 346 12.36 -21.74 8.11
N GLY A 347 13.07 -21.08 9.02
CA GLY A 347 14.22 -20.24 8.68
C GLY A 347 13.90 -18.77 8.39
N LEU A 348 12.74 -18.27 8.84
CA LEU A 348 12.51 -16.82 8.89
C LEU A 348 13.51 -16.18 9.85
N THR A 349 14.42 -15.36 9.30
CA THR A 349 15.49 -14.72 10.06
C THR A 349 15.18 -13.26 10.39
N ARG A 350 14.17 -12.65 9.77
CA ARG A 350 13.88 -11.22 9.95
C ARG A 350 12.39 -11.01 10.22
N PHE A 351 12.06 -10.91 11.50
CA PHE A 351 10.72 -10.59 11.98
C PHE A 351 10.77 -9.41 12.94
N TYR A 352 9.88 -8.44 12.73
CA TYR A 352 9.79 -7.23 13.56
C TYR A 352 8.36 -7.06 14.04
N ALA A 353 8.19 -6.87 15.35
CA ALA A 353 6.90 -6.55 15.94
C ALA A 353 6.79 -5.05 16.24
N ASP A 354 5.63 -4.48 15.92
CA ASP A 354 5.32 -3.08 16.22
C ASP A 354 3.94 -2.96 16.85
N PHE A 355 3.85 -3.32 18.13
CA PHE A 355 2.59 -3.46 18.83
C PHE A 355 2.34 -2.32 19.79
N ALA A 356 1.17 -1.72 19.66
CA ALA A 356 0.68 -0.80 20.66
C ALA A 356 0.30 -1.53 21.94
N TRP A 357 0.69 -0.96 23.08
CA TRP A 357 0.27 -1.48 24.37
C TRP A 357 -1.24 -1.17 24.57
N PRO A 358 -2.11 -2.16 24.84
CA PRO A 358 -3.57 -1.96 24.77
C PRO A 358 -4.10 -0.85 25.68
N TRP A 359 -3.49 -0.68 26.86
CA TRP A 359 -3.90 0.32 27.84
C TRP A 359 -3.30 1.71 27.62
N LYS A 360 -2.44 1.90 26.60
CA LYS A 360 -1.80 3.19 26.27
C LYS A 360 -2.79 4.35 26.13
N TRP A 361 -4.04 4.04 25.81
CA TRP A 361 -5.12 5.01 25.60
C TRP A 361 -6.16 5.05 26.72
N THR A 362 -5.90 4.41 27.87
CA THR A 362 -6.81 4.50 29.02
C THR A 362 -6.71 5.86 29.72
N ASN A 363 -7.80 6.31 30.35
CA ASN A 363 -7.85 7.53 31.14
C ASN A 363 -6.78 7.54 32.23
N TRP A 364 -6.54 6.39 32.88
CA TRP A 364 -5.47 6.27 33.87
C TRP A 364 -4.06 6.51 33.28
N VAL A 365 -3.77 5.99 32.08
CA VAL A 365 -2.50 6.29 31.39
C VAL A 365 -2.44 7.75 30.97
N GLY A 366 -3.55 8.31 30.50
CA GLY A 366 -3.67 9.73 30.17
C GLY A 366 -3.36 10.63 31.37
N GLU A 367 -4.02 10.39 32.50
CA GLU A 367 -3.76 11.09 33.77
C GLU A 367 -2.30 10.95 34.23
N ARG A 368 -1.74 9.75 34.07
CA ARG A 368 -0.34 9.49 34.41
C ARG A 368 0.59 10.31 33.51
N LEU A 369 0.37 10.32 32.19
CA LEU A 369 1.12 11.14 31.24
C LEU A 369 1.02 12.64 31.54
N LEU A 370 -0.13 13.12 32.00
CA LEU A 370 -0.32 14.54 32.36
C LEU A 370 0.48 14.94 33.61
N ARG A 371 0.76 14.03 34.54
CA ARG A 371 1.55 14.32 35.75
C ARG A 371 3.04 14.45 35.48
N ASP A 372 3.59 13.57 34.64
CA ASP A 372 5.00 13.59 34.24
C ASP A 372 5.12 12.99 32.83
N TYR A 373 5.07 13.85 31.82
CA TYR A 373 5.04 13.40 30.43
C TYR A 373 6.31 12.64 30.03
N ALA A 374 7.48 13.12 30.45
CA ALA A 374 8.75 12.54 30.03
C ALA A 374 8.97 11.15 30.64
N ALA A 375 8.80 11.01 31.95
CA ALA A 375 8.99 9.71 32.61
C ALA A 375 7.95 8.68 32.14
N ASN A 376 6.69 9.11 31.98
CA ASN A 376 5.63 8.19 31.58
C ASN A 376 5.64 7.83 30.10
N ARG A 377 6.14 8.71 29.22
CA ARG A 377 6.40 8.35 27.81
C ARG A 377 7.49 7.29 27.70
N SER A 378 8.56 7.40 28.48
CA SER A 378 9.61 6.37 28.55
C SER A 378 9.07 5.04 29.08
N TRP A 379 8.25 5.08 30.12
CA TRP A 379 7.59 3.88 30.64
C TRP A 379 6.67 3.21 29.61
N LEU A 380 5.86 3.96 28.87
CA LEU A 380 5.02 3.41 27.80
C LEU A 380 5.84 2.76 26.69
N ARG A 381 6.92 3.42 26.26
CA ARG A 381 7.86 2.84 25.28
C ARG A 381 8.46 1.54 25.78
N GLU A 382 8.74 1.42 27.07
CA GLU A 382 9.23 0.16 27.66
C GLU A 382 8.16 -0.94 27.67
N GLN A 383 6.88 -0.60 27.88
CA GLN A 383 5.78 -1.57 27.77
C GLN A 383 5.64 -2.08 26.32
N GLU A 384 5.64 -1.18 25.34
CA GLU A 384 5.56 -1.54 23.91
C GLU A 384 6.79 -2.35 23.47
N LYS A 385 7.98 -1.94 23.91
CA LYS A 385 9.22 -2.67 23.64
C LYS A 385 9.21 -4.08 24.22
N SER A 386 8.79 -4.25 25.48
CA SER A 386 8.66 -5.56 26.12
C SER A 386 7.65 -6.45 25.38
N LEU A 387 6.53 -5.88 24.93
CA LEU A 387 5.54 -6.59 24.13
C LEU A 387 6.10 -7.02 22.76
N ASN A 388 6.84 -6.14 22.08
CA ASN A 388 7.50 -6.45 20.80
C ASN A 388 8.55 -7.54 20.96
N GLU A 389 9.41 -7.45 21.97
CA GLU A 389 10.42 -8.47 22.27
C GLU A 389 9.80 -9.85 22.54
N ARG A 390 8.69 -9.89 23.27
CA ARG A 390 7.94 -11.14 23.50
C ARG A 390 7.42 -11.74 22.20
N ALA A 391 6.85 -10.91 21.33
CA ALA A 391 6.33 -11.33 20.03
C ALA A 391 7.45 -11.84 19.11
N GLU A 392 8.56 -11.11 19.03
CA GLU A 392 9.70 -11.50 18.21
C GLU A 392 10.35 -12.81 18.68
N ARG A 393 10.49 -13.00 20.00
CA ARG A 393 10.98 -14.27 20.58
C ARG A 393 10.04 -15.43 20.32
N LEU A 394 8.73 -15.20 20.34
CA LEU A 394 7.75 -16.23 20.01
C LEU A 394 7.93 -16.76 18.57
N ILE A 395 8.29 -15.88 17.63
CA ILE A 395 8.47 -16.25 16.21
C ILE A 395 9.88 -16.78 15.95
N LEU A 396 10.91 -16.05 16.36
CA LEU A 396 12.31 -16.34 16.02
C LEU A 396 12.99 -17.33 16.99
N GLY A 397 12.39 -17.59 18.15
CA GLY A 397 13.00 -18.40 19.20
C GLY A 397 14.37 -17.87 19.62
N ASP A 398 15.33 -18.78 19.78
CA ASP A 398 16.71 -18.46 20.18
C ASP A 398 17.48 -17.61 19.15
N GLN A 399 16.96 -17.47 17.91
CA GLN A 399 17.59 -16.62 16.90
C GLN A 399 17.42 -15.12 17.21
N HIS A 400 16.40 -14.75 17.98
CA HIS A 400 16.09 -13.36 18.32
C HIS A 400 17.30 -12.62 18.90
N ASP A 401 17.93 -13.19 19.92
CA ASP A 401 19.05 -12.57 20.63
C ASP A 401 20.29 -12.43 19.72
N ARG A 402 20.46 -13.31 18.72
CA ARG A 402 21.58 -13.24 17.75
C ARG A 402 21.40 -12.13 16.72
N LEU A 403 20.17 -11.86 16.30
CA LEU A 403 19.89 -10.88 15.24
C LEU A 403 19.99 -9.46 15.78
N ARG A 404 19.53 -9.24 17.00
CA ARG A 404 19.60 -7.92 17.65
C ARG A 404 21.02 -7.38 17.82
N SER A 405 22.04 -8.22 17.83
CA SER A 405 23.43 -7.77 17.95
C SER A 405 24.08 -7.37 16.63
N HIS A 406 23.48 -7.71 15.48
CA HIS A 406 24.16 -7.61 14.18
C HIS A 406 23.45 -6.73 13.15
N GLU A 407 22.14 -6.53 13.25
CA GLU A 407 21.38 -5.79 12.23
C GLU A 407 20.72 -4.54 12.82
N GLY A 408 20.86 -3.42 12.11
CA GLY A 408 20.07 -2.22 12.39
C GLY A 408 18.60 -2.49 12.07
N GLU A 409 17.70 -1.92 12.87
CA GLU A 409 16.26 -2.01 12.61
C GLU A 409 15.95 -1.49 11.19
N PRO A 410 15.10 -2.17 10.41
CA PRO A 410 14.72 -1.69 9.08
C PRO A 410 14.04 -0.34 9.19
N GLU A 411 14.10 0.43 8.09
CA GLU A 411 13.46 1.75 7.98
C GLU A 411 12.08 1.77 8.66
N GLU A 412 11.82 2.85 9.42
CA GLU A 412 10.58 3.02 10.18
C GLU A 412 9.37 2.73 9.30
N SER A 413 8.31 2.21 9.93
CA SER A 413 7.10 1.91 9.18
C SER A 413 6.53 3.20 8.60
N PRO A 414 6.24 3.28 7.28
CA PRO A 414 5.50 4.40 6.72
C PRO A 414 4.17 4.62 7.44
N TRP A 415 3.57 3.56 8.00
CA TRP A 415 2.36 3.64 8.82
C TRP A 415 2.55 4.53 10.05
N LYS A 416 3.71 4.47 10.71
CA LYS A 416 4.01 5.32 11.88
C LYS A 416 4.09 6.80 11.51
N ILE A 417 4.72 7.11 10.37
CA ILE A 417 4.88 8.49 9.88
C ILE A 417 3.51 9.15 9.68
N HIS A 418 2.52 8.41 9.21
CA HIS A 418 1.16 8.94 8.99
C HIS A 418 0.30 9.00 10.25
N CYS A 419 0.63 8.24 11.30
CA CYS A 419 -0.24 8.08 12.47
C CYS A 419 0.25 8.80 13.73
N GLU A 420 1.52 9.21 13.80
CA GLU A 420 2.02 10.06 14.88
C GLU A 420 1.88 11.54 14.49
N PRO A 421 1.00 12.33 15.13
CA PRO A 421 1.05 13.78 14.95
C PRO A 421 2.42 14.29 15.44
N LEU A 422 3.05 15.14 14.63
CA LEU A 422 4.23 15.92 15.04
C LEU A 422 3.80 16.81 16.20
N TYR A 423 4.41 16.62 17.38
CA TYR A 423 4.12 17.39 18.60
C TYR A 423 4.87 18.71 18.65
#